data_AF-A0A7W4I3P1-F1
#
_entry.id   AF-A0A7W4I3P1-F1
#
_cell.length_a   1.000
_cell.length_b   1.000
_cell.length_c   1.000
_cell.angle_alpha   90.00
_cell.angle_beta   90.00
_cell.angle_gamma   90.00
#
_symmetry.space_group_name_H-M   'P 1'
#
loop_
_entity.id
_entity.type
_entity.pdbx_description
1 polymer ?
#
loop_
_entity_poly.entity_id
_entity_poly.type
_entity_poly.pdbx_seq_one_letter_code
_entity_poly.pdbx_strand_id
1 'polypeptide(L)'
;MSCRQSKEHAIMTYTDPVHYIVADARTARILHHDSHGMHTVETLEAGTEADAAARFAATIASRLNQVGEGTVPGRYVLAAPAHLLHDIRARLDKDALDRLLADVPRDLAHLPDHALIEHFDIPATGWPAKT
;
A
#
# COMPACT_ATOMS: atom_id res chain seq x y z
N MET A 1 13.97 -45.69 15.83
CA MET A 1 14.82 -45.11 14.77
C MET A 1 13.92 -44.20 13.94
N SER A 2 13.64 -42.99 14.43
CA SER A 2 14.33 -41.73 14.11
C SER A 2 14.29 -41.35 12.63
N CYS A 3 13.28 -40.55 12.28
CA CYS A 3 13.37 -39.50 11.27
C CYS A 3 12.56 -38.32 11.80
N ARG A 4 13.12 -37.63 12.81
CA ARG A 4 12.71 -36.27 13.14
C ARG A 4 13.14 -35.41 11.96
N GLN A 5 12.19 -35.00 11.14
CA GLN A 5 12.41 -33.91 10.20
C GLN A 5 12.74 -32.67 11.02
N SER A 6 14.03 -32.37 11.11
CA SER A 6 14.51 -31.05 11.51
C SER A 6 14.02 -30.06 10.46
N LYS A 7 12.81 -29.52 10.65
CA LYS A 7 12.46 -28.22 10.08
C LYS A 7 13.32 -27.22 10.82
N GLU A 8 14.50 -27.01 10.24
CA GLU A 8 15.37 -25.90 10.51
C GLU A 8 14.49 -24.65 10.54
N HIS A 9 14.32 -24.10 11.74
CA HIS A 9 13.67 -22.83 11.94
C HIS A 9 14.59 -21.78 11.34
N ALA A 10 14.53 -21.64 10.01
CA ALA A 10 14.69 -20.31 9.45
C ALA A 10 13.55 -19.50 10.08
N ILE A 11 13.88 -18.76 11.13
CA ILE A 11 13.27 -17.45 11.39
C ILE A 11 13.53 -16.58 10.17
N MET A 12 12.98 -16.99 9.04
CA MET A 12 12.75 -16.14 7.90
C MET A 12 11.67 -15.23 8.43
N THR A 13 12.09 -14.08 8.93
CA THR A 13 11.22 -12.96 9.25
C THR A 13 10.53 -12.63 7.94
N TYR A 14 9.43 -13.33 7.66
CA TYR A 14 8.59 -13.08 6.51
C TYR A 14 7.86 -11.80 6.88
N THR A 15 8.54 -10.67 6.72
CA THR A 15 7.89 -9.37 6.73
C THR A 15 6.83 -9.49 5.65
N ASP A 16 5.56 -9.49 6.07
CA ASP A 16 4.45 -9.47 5.12
C ASP A 16 4.75 -8.39 4.08
N PRO A 17 4.67 -8.70 2.78
CA PRO A 17 4.99 -7.73 1.75
C PRO A 17 4.11 -6.50 1.97
N VAL A 18 4.73 -5.34 2.16
CA VAL A 18 4.01 -4.08 2.36
C VAL A 18 3.77 -3.47 0.99
N HIS A 19 2.51 -3.21 0.66
CA HIS A 19 2.17 -2.43 -0.53
C HIS A 19 2.04 -0.95 -0.20
N TYR A 20 2.53 -0.12 -1.11
CA TYR A 20 2.44 1.34 -1.03
C TYR A 20 1.44 1.78 -2.09
N ILE A 21 0.30 2.30 -1.66
CA ILE A 21 -0.70 2.84 -2.56
C ILE A 21 -0.50 4.35 -2.60
N VAL A 22 -0.02 4.88 -3.72
CA VAL A 22 -0.04 6.33 -3.97
C VAL A 22 -1.28 6.65 -4.80
N ALA A 23 -2.09 7.59 -4.37
CA ALA A 23 -3.30 7.99 -5.06
C ALA A 23 -3.37 9.52 -5.20
N ASP A 24 -3.80 9.95 -6.36
CA ASP A 24 -4.18 11.33 -6.68
C ASP A 24 -5.69 11.36 -7.00
N ALA A 25 -6.25 12.55 -7.15
CA ALA A 25 -7.57 12.80 -7.67
C ALA A 25 -7.86 12.07 -9.01
N ARG A 26 -6.84 11.71 -9.79
CA ARG A 26 -7.00 11.03 -11.09
C ARG A 26 -6.31 9.69 -11.26
N THR A 27 -5.28 9.37 -10.49
CA THR A 27 -4.52 8.14 -10.70
C THR A 27 -4.10 7.53 -9.37
N ALA A 28 -4.21 6.22 -9.22
CA ALA A 28 -3.65 5.49 -8.09
C ALA A 28 -2.67 4.44 -8.60
N ARG A 29 -1.53 4.32 -7.94
CA ARG A 29 -0.48 3.38 -8.30
C ARG A 29 -0.22 2.54 -7.07
N ILE A 30 -0.26 1.24 -7.27
CA ILE A 30 0.11 0.27 -6.26
C ILE A 30 1.57 -0.05 -6.53
N LEU A 31 2.39 0.23 -5.54
CA LEU A 31 3.80 -0.09 -5.56
C LEU A 31 4.10 -1.21 -4.60
N HIS A 32 5.02 -2.05 -5.02
CA HIS A 32 5.62 -3.06 -4.20
C HIS A 32 7.06 -2.65 -3.93
N HIS A 33 7.50 -2.82 -2.68
CA HIS A 33 8.89 -2.60 -2.30
C HIS A 33 9.59 -3.94 -2.19
N ASP A 34 10.63 -4.13 -2.99
CA ASP A 34 11.49 -5.31 -2.96
C ASP A 34 12.96 -4.92 -2.71
N SER A 35 13.88 -5.88 -2.82
CA SER A 35 15.32 -5.69 -2.61
C SER A 35 15.94 -4.62 -3.52
N HIS A 36 15.35 -4.39 -4.70
CA HIS A 36 15.78 -3.46 -5.73
C HIS A 36 15.15 -2.06 -5.61
N GLY A 37 14.15 -1.86 -4.75
CA GLY A 37 13.49 -0.58 -4.51
C GLY A 37 11.96 -0.68 -4.66
N MET A 38 11.31 0.47 -4.82
CA MET A 38 9.88 0.53 -5.13
C MET A 38 9.66 0.37 -6.63
N HIS A 39 8.72 -0.50 -7.00
CA HIS A 39 8.26 -0.64 -8.38
C HIS A 39 6.74 -0.62 -8.43
N THR A 40 6.18 0.11 -9.39
CA THR A 40 4.74 0.09 -9.65
C THR A 40 4.33 -1.28 -10.19
N VAL A 41 3.45 -1.97 -9.48
CA VAL A 41 2.88 -3.27 -9.90
C VAL A 41 1.55 -3.09 -10.62
N GLU A 42 0.77 -2.08 -10.23
CA GLU A 42 -0.55 -1.82 -10.79
C GLU A 42 -0.79 -0.31 -10.83
N THR A 43 -1.45 0.15 -11.90
CA THR A 43 -1.92 1.54 -12.00
C THR A 43 -3.41 1.53 -12.30
N LEU A 44 -4.13 2.36 -11.56
CA LEU A 44 -5.56 2.61 -11.60
C LEU A 44 -5.75 4.05 -12.03
N GLU A 45 -6.70 4.29 -12.92
CA GLU A 45 -7.03 5.64 -13.39
C GLU A 45 -8.48 5.94 -13.06
N ALA A 46 -8.73 7.16 -12.56
CA ALA A 46 -10.06 7.70 -12.43
C ALA A 46 -10.61 8.00 -13.82
N GLY A 47 -11.92 7.82 -13.99
CA GLY A 47 -12.58 8.18 -15.25
C GLY A 47 -12.50 9.67 -15.56
N THR A 48 -13.01 10.06 -16.72
CA THR A 48 -13.00 11.47 -17.18
C THR A 48 -14.14 12.33 -16.62
N GLU A 49 -14.92 11.81 -15.68
CA GLU A 49 -16.09 12.51 -15.11
C GLU A 49 -15.68 13.64 -14.15
N ALA A 50 -16.53 14.65 -13.97
CA ALA A 50 -16.28 15.74 -13.00
C ALA A 50 -16.19 15.22 -11.55
N ASP A 51 -16.98 14.19 -11.21
CA ASP A 51 -16.99 13.51 -9.92
C ASP A 51 -16.05 12.29 -9.87
N ALA A 52 -15.14 12.16 -10.84
CA ALA A 52 -14.26 11.00 -10.93
C ALA A 52 -13.42 10.83 -9.67
N ALA A 53 -12.90 11.90 -9.09
CA ALA A 53 -12.09 11.83 -7.86
C ALA A 53 -12.87 11.25 -6.66
N ALA A 54 -14.11 11.67 -6.47
CA ALA A 54 -14.97 11.19 -5.38
C ALA A 54 -15.37 9.72 -5.59
N ARG A 55 -15.70 9.35 -6.83
CA ARG A 55 -15.92 7.93 -7.21
C ARG A 55 -14.65 7.11 -7.02
N PHE A 56 -13.51 7.65 -7.40
CA PHE A 56 -12.23 6.97 -7.33
C PHE A 56 -11.82 6.69 -5.89
N ALA A 57 -12.06 7.62 -4.97
CA ALA A 57 -11.91 7.38 -3.52
C ALA A 57 -12.74 6.16 -3.06
N ALA A 58 -14.00 6.06 -3.52
CA ALA A 58 -14.86 4.93 -3.20
C ALA A 58 -14.39 3.62 -3.85
N THR A 59 -13.84 3.67 -5.07
CA THR A 59 -13.23 2.52 -5.75
C THR A 59 -12.00 2.02 -5.00
N ILE A 60 -11.10 2.93 -4.59
CA ILE A 60 -9.91 2.58 -3.79
C ILE A 60 -10.33 1.98 -2.46
N ALA A 61 -11.24 2.63 -1.73
CA ALA A 61 -11.73 2.12 -0.45
C ALA A 61 -12.38 0.74 -0.61
N SER A 62 -13.22 0.55 -1.63
CA SER A 62 -13.84 -0.75 -1.92
C SER A 62 -12.78 -1.80 -2.23
N ARG A 63 -11.75 -1.47 -3.03
CA ARG A 63 -10.64 -2.37 -3.32
C ARG A 63 -9.87 -2.77 -2.06
N LEU A 64 -9.64 -1.82 -1.15
CA LEU A 64 -8.99 -2.02 0.15
C LEU A 64 -9.85 -2.80 1.16
N ASN A 65 -11.18 -2.74 1.03
CA ASN A 65 -12.08 -3.54 1.85
C ASN A 65 -12.20 -5.00 1.32
N GLN A 66 -12.03 -5.22 0.01
CA GLN A 66 -12.07 -6.56 -0.64
C GLN A 66 -10.80 -7.40 -0.47
N VAL A 67 -9.84 -6.90 0.30
CA VAL A 67 -8.46 -7.41 0.41
C VAL A 67 -8.36 -8.78 1.10
N GLY A 68 -9.42 -9.22 1.77
CA GLY A 68 -9.50 -10.57 2.35
C GLY A 68 -9.39 -11.72 1.34
N GLU A 69 -9.56 -11.48 0.03
CA GLU A 69 -9.67 -12.54 -0.98
C GLU A 69 -8.49 -12.64 -1.97
N GLY A 70 -7.40 -11.87 -1.80
CA GLY A 70 -6.09 -12.24 -2.39
C GLY A 70 -5.51 -11.33 -3.47
N THR A 71 -5.45 -10.00 -3.28
CA THR A 71 -4.61 -9.14 -4.15
C THR A 71 -3.88 -8.02 -3.42
N VAL A 72 -4.36 -7.57 -2.26
CA VAL A 72 -3.60 -6.65 -1.40
C VAL A 72 -3.09 -7.46 -0.19
N PRO A 73 -1.84 -7.28 0.24
CA PRO A 73 -1.27 -8.04 1.34
C PRO A 73 -1.88 -7.59 2.68
N GLY A 74 -1.54 -8.33 3.74
CA GLY A 74 -2.06 -8.08 5.08
C GLY A 74 -1.80 -6.67 5.62
N ARG A 75 -0.88 -5.88 5.03
CA ARG A 75 -0.52 -4.53 5.48
C ARG A 75 -0.17 -3.59 4.32
N TYR A 76 -0.53 -2.31 4.44
CA TYR A 76 -0.28 -1.33 3.38
C TYR A 76 -0.11 0.10 3.89
N VAL A 77 0.51 0.95 3.08
CA VAL A 77 0.67 2.39 3.30
C VAL A 77 -0.13 3.15 2.25
N LEU A 78 -0.89 4.17 2.67
CA LEU A 78 -1.69 5.00 1.77
C LEU A 78 -1.11 6.41 1.68
N ALA A 79 -0.65 6.82 0.51
CA ALA A 79 -0.28 8.20 0.22
C ALA A 79 -1.31 8.83 -0.69
N ALA A 80 -1.93 9.91 -0.25
CA ALA A 80 -2.90 10.65 -1.05
C ALA A 80 -2.98 12.11 -0.59
N PRO A 81 -3.46 13.05 -1.43
CA PRO A 81 -3.73 14.40 -0.95
C PRO A 81 -4.81 14.38 0.15
N ALA A 82 -4.69 15.27 1.13
CA ALA A 82 -5.46 15.22 2.39
C ALA A 82 -6.99 15.08 2.20
N HIS A 83 -7.56 15.72 1.18
CA HIS A 83 -8.98 15.62 0.88
C HIS A 83 -9.36 14.18 0.46
N LEU A 84 -8.59 13.60 -0.46
CA LEU A 84 -8.82 12.24 -0.97
C LEU A 84 -8.58 11.20 0.14
N LEU A 85 -7.55 11.41 0.96
CA LEU A 85 -7.23 10.55 2.08
C LEU A 85 -8.37 10.50 3.10
N HIS A 86 -8.95 11.65 3.42
CA HIS A 86 -10.13 11.73 4.29
C HIS A 86 -11.32 10.96 3.69
N ASP A 87 -11.61 11.15 2.40
CA ASP A 87 -12.69 10.46 1.69
C ASP A 87 -12.50 8.93 1.63
N ILE A 88 -11.27 8.46 1.41
CA ILE A 88 -10.94 7.04 1.42
C ILE A 88 -11.12 6.48 2.84
N ARG A 89 -10.49 7.10 3.84
CA ARG A 89 -10.57 6.65 5.25
C ARG A 89 -11.99 6.60 5.79
N ALA A 90 -12.84 7.54 5.40
CA ALA A 90 -14.25 7.55 5.80
C ALA A 90 -15.05 6.34 5.27
N ARG A 91 -14.55 5.67 4.23
CA ARG A 91 -15.17 4.51 3.57
C ARG A 91 -14.46 3.18 3.86
N LEU A 92 -13.27 3.23 4.47
CA LEU A 92 -12.54 2.03 4.87
C LEU A 92 -13.24 1.34 6.03
N ASP A 93 -13.34 0.02 5.95
CA ASP A 93 -13.82 -0.80 7.05
C ASP A 93 -12.78 -0.88 8.18
N LYS A 94 -13.22 -1.29 9.38
CA LYS A 94 -12.31 -1.44 10.54
C LYS A 94 -11.13 -2.36 10.24
N ASP A 95 -11.35 -3.45 9.53
CA ASP A 95 -10.30 -4.40 9.15
C ASP A 95 -9.30 -3.77 8.18
N ALA A 96 -9.79 -3.03 7.18
CA ALA A 96 -8.90 -2.32 6.25
C ALA A 96 -8.09 -1.23 6.95
N LEU A 97 -8.67 -0.51 7.91
CA LEU A 97 -7.96 0.49 8.73
C LEU A 97 -6.92 -0.14 9.67
N ASP A 98 -7.16 -1.35 10.19
CA ASP A 98 -6.19 -2.07 11.03
C ASP A 98 -4.95 -2.49 10.23
N ARG A 99 -5.13 -2.79 8.94
CA ARG A 99 -4.06 -3.11 7.99
C ARG A 99 -3.31 -1.87 7.48
N LEU A 100 -3.86 -0.68 7.66
CA LEU A 100 -3.23 0.58 7.26
C LEU A 100 -2.08 0.89 8.24
N LEU A 101 -0.85 0.69 7.79
CA LEU A 101 0.35 0.96 8.58
C LEU A 101 0.60 2.45 8.77
N ALA A 102 0.41 3.23 7.71
CA ALA A 102 0.65 4.66 7.71
C ALA A 102 -0.16 5.35 6.61
N ASP A 103 -0.56 6.58 6.88
CA ASP A 103 -1.12 7.48 5.88
C ASP A 103 -0.25 8.72 5.66
N VAL A 104 0.01 9.04 4.39
CA VAL A 104 0.85 10.17 3.98
C VAL A 104 -0.02 11.17 3.23
N PRO A 105 -0.37 12.32 3.82
CA PRO A 105 -1.24 13.32 3.19
C PRO A 105 -0.48 14.16 2.13
N ARG A 106 0.17 13.49 1.17
CA ARG A 106 0.84 14.11 0.00
C ARG A 106 0.33 13.48 -1.27
N ASP A 107 0.22 14.32 -2.30
CA ASP A 107 0.17 13.82 -3.66
C ASP A 107 1.57 13.31 -4.03
N LEU A 108 1.68 12.00 -4.24
CA LEU A 108 2.91 11.35 -4.68
C LEU A 108 2.69 10.56 -5.97
N ALA A 109 1.45 10.47 -6.49
CA ALA A 109 1.15 9.68 -7.68
C ALA A 109 1.89 10.21 -8.92
N HIS A 110 2.16 11.52 -8.94
CA HIS A 110 2.93 12.21 -9.96
C HIS A 110 4.45 12.02 -9.88
N LEU A 111 4.98 11.43 -8.80
CA LEU A 111 6.42 11.25 -8.60
C LEU A 111 6.87 9.94 -9.26
N PRO A 112 8.12 9.89 -9.76
CA PRO A 112 8.69 8.65 -10.26
C PRO A 112 9.05 7.69 -9.11
N ASP A 113 9.05 6.38 -9.40
CA ASP A 113 9.20 5.31 -8.40
C ASP A 113 10.42 5.46 -7.49
N HIS A 114 11.54 5.93 -8.06
CA HIS A 114 12.78 6.13 -7.31
C HIS A 114 12.71 7.28 -6.31
N ALA A 115 11.85 8.28 -6.52
CA ALA A 115 11.68 9.42 -5.60
C ALA A 115 10.68 9.10 -4.48
N LEU A 116 9.80 8.12 -4.69
CA LEU A 116 8.78 7.75 -3.72
C LEU A 116 9.39 7.25 -2.40
N ILE A 117 10.46 6.48 -2.46
CA ILE A 117 11.11 5.90 -1.28
C ILE A 117 11.59 6.96 -0.28
N GLU A 118 11.95 8.16 -0.73
CA GLU A 118 12.38 9.27 0.13
C GLU A 118 11.21 9.96 0.84
N HIS A 119 9.99 9.76 0.36
CA HIS A 119 8.77 10.30 0.95
C HIS A 119 8.05 9.34 1.89
N PHE A 120 8.44 8.06 1.86
CA PHE A 120 7.90 7.05 2.75
C PHE A 120 8.82 6.80 3.93
N ASP A 121 8.25 6.74 5.12
CA ASP A 121 9.00 6.38 6.33
C ASP A 121 9.17 4.85 6.38
N ILE A 122 10.08 4.34 5.56
CA ILE A 122 10.44 2.91 5.48
C ILE A 122 10.72 2.27 6.85
N PRO A 123 11.45 2.89 7.80
CA PRO A 123 11.69 2.25 9.09
C PRO A 123 10.41 2.04 9.92
N ALA A 124 9.38 2.89 9.76
CA ALA A 124 8.07 2.68 10.38
C ALA A 124 7.30 1.49 9.79
N THR A 125 7.62 1.07 8.56
CA THR A 125 7.02 -0.12 7.90
C THR A 125 7.70 -1.44 8.26
N GLY A 126 8.75 -1.41 9.10
CA GLY A 126 9.45 -2.61 9.57
C GLY A 126 10.54 -3.13 8.62
N TRP A 127 10.88 -2.38 7.57
CA TRP A 127 12.04 -2.69 6.72
C TRP A 127 13.30 -2.04 7.31
N PRO A 128 14.47 -2.72 7.36
CA PRO A 128 15.70 -2.08 7.79
C PRO A 128 16.01 -0.92 6.85
N ALA A 129 16.03 0.30 7.39
CA ALA A 129 16.60 1.45 6.71
C ALA A 129 18.01 1.05 6.25
N LYS A 130 18.30 1.18 4.95
CA LYS A 130 19.65 0.92 4.43
C LYS A 130 20.60 1.84 5.20
N THR A 131 21.37 1.25 6.11
CA THR A 131 22.51 1.89 6.77
C THR A 131 23.65 2.00 5.77
#